data_AF-A0A0Q6Z3P1-F1
#
_entry.id   AF-A0A0Q6Z3P1-F1
#
_cell.length_a   1.000
_cell.length_b   1.000
_cell.length_c   1.000
_cell.angle_alpha   90.00
_cell.angle_beta   90.00
_cell.angle_gamma   90.00
#
_symmetry.space_group_name_H-M   'P 1'
#
loop_
_entity.id
_entity.type
_entity.pdbx_description
1 polymer ?
#
loop_
_entity_poly.entity_id
_entity_poly.type
_entity_poly.pdbx_seq_one_letter_code
_entity_poly.pdbx_strand_id
1 'polypeptide(L)' 'MNKFLLAFALLTIAGVLTFVGLPDKAGNSPRFLRFEAAVLLYPSLVLIFIASGLATLIAAIMQI' A
#
# COMPACT_ATOMS: atom_id res chain seq x y z
N MET A 1 -20.40 -7.13 4.37
CA MET A 1 -19.40 -6.11 3.97
C MET A 1 -19.19 -6.20 2.47
N ASN A 2 -19.31 -5.11 1.72
CA ASN A 2 -19.21 -5.14 0.25
C ASN A 2 -17.73 -5.37 -0.15
N LYS A 3 -17.41 -6.53 -0.76
CA LYS A 3 -16.02 -6.96 -1.06
C LYS A 3 -15.29 -5.94 -1.95
N PHE A 4 -16.00 -5.29 -2.88
CA PHE A 4 -15.46 -4.20 -3.71
C PHE A 4 -15.03 -2.99 -2.89
N LEU A 5 -15.80 -2.62 -1.86
CA LEU A 5 -15.49 -1.47 -1.02
C LEU A 5 -14.26 -1.75 -0.15
N LEU A 6 -14.12 -2.99 0.34
CA LEU A 6 -12.92 -3.44 1.06
C LEU A 6 -11.68 -3.42 0.16
N ALA A 7 -11.77 -4.00 -1.04
CA ALA A 7 -10.68 -4.01 -2.02
C ALA A 7 -10.23 -2.58 -2.37
N PHE A 8 -11.20 -1.69 -2.61
CA PHE A 8 -10.94 -0.29 -2.91
C PHE A 8 -10.25 0.42 -1.73
N ALA A 9 -10.70 0.19 -0.49
CA ALA A 9 -10.09 0.77 0.69
C ALA A 9 -8.63 0.32 0.86
N LEU A 10 -8.35 -0.98 0.73
CA LEU A 10 -7.00 -1.55 0.85
C LEU A 10 -6.04 -1.01 -0.21
N LEU A 11 -6.49 -0.94 -1.47
CA LEU A 11 -5.68 -0.39 -2.56
C LEU A 11 -5.46 1.12 -2.43
N THR A 12 -6.45 1.85 -1.91
CA THR A 12 -6.31 3.29 -1.64
C THR A 12 -5.27 3.54 -0.56
N ILE A 13 -5.30 2.77 0.54
CA ILE A 13 -4.31 2.86 1.62
C ILE A 13 -2.90 2.55 1.09
N ALA A 14 -2.76 1.49 0.28
CA ALA A 14 -1.50 1.16 -0.37
C ALA A 14 -0.98 2.30 -1.27
N GLY A 15 -1.87 2.91 -2.07
CA GLY A 15 -1.52 4.03 -2.93
C GLY A 15 -1.04 5.25 -2.15
N VAL A 16 -1.74 5.60 -1.06
CA VAL A 16 -1.34 6.71 -0.17
C VAL A 16 0.01 6.44 0.48
N LEU A 17 0.22 5.24 1.04
CA LEU A 17 1.50 4.86 1.64
C LEU A 17 2.64 4.88 0.61
N THR A 18 2.38 4.45 -0.62
CA THR A 18 3.36 4.50 -1.71
C THR A 18 3.72 5.95 -2.06
N PHE A 19 2.72 6.84 -2.15
CA PHE A 19 2.92 8.25 -2.46
C PHE A 19 3.67 8.99 -1.36
N VAL A 20 3.33 8.74 -0.09
CA VAL A 20 4.03 9.33 1.07
C VAL A 20 5.47 8.81 1.16
N GLY A 21 5.68 7.55 0.79
CA GLY A 21 6.98 6.90 0.71
C GLY A 21 7.79 7.23 -0.54
N LEU A 22 7.27 8.00 -1.50
CA LEU A 22 8.05 8.35 -2.69
C LEU A 22 9.18 9.32 -2.28
N PRO A 23 10.43 9.10 -2.74
CA PRO A 23 11.50 10.04 -2.50
C PRO A 23 11.21 11.37 -3.22
N ASP A 24 11.66 12.47 -2.63
CA ASP A 24 11.58 13.76 -3.31
C ASP A 24 12.45 13.71 -4.59
N LYS A 25 11.99 14.33 -5.67
CA LYS A 25 12.69 14.33 -6.99
C LYS A 25 14.10 14.89 -6.91
N ALA A 26 14.39 15.65 -5.85
CA ALA A 26 15.71 16.20 -5.56
C ALA A 26 16.70 15.19 -4.94
N GLY A 27 16.29 13.97 -4.58
CA GLY A 27 17.19 12.93 -4.03
C GLY A 27 17.79 13.21 -2.64
N ASN A 28 17.54 14.40 -2.07
CA ASN A 28 18.22 14.89 -0.86
C ASN A 28 17.85 14.13 0.41
N SER A 29 16.71 13.43 0.46
CA SER A 29 16.33 12.59 1.60
C SER A 29 15.24 11.59 1.18
N PRO A 30 15.53 10.28 1.12
CA PRO A 30 14.49 9.26 1.06
C PRO A 30 13.52 9.42 2.24
N ARG A 31 12.26 9.81 2.01
CA ARG A 31 11.28 10.08 3.08
C ARG A 31 11.02 8.86 3.97
N PHE A 32 11.21 7.65 3.45
CA PHE A 32 11.16 6.37 4.17
C PHE A 32 12.27 6.23 5.23
N LEU A 33 13.40 6.90 5.06
CA LEU A 33 14.50 6.93 6.04
C LEU A 33 14.30 8.02 7.11
N ARG A 34 13.39 8.99 6.89
CA ARG A 34 13.17 10.10 7.84
C ARG A 34 12.35 9.72 9.07
N PHE A 35 11.65 8.58 9.04
CA PHE A 35 10.71 8.21 10.09
C PHE A 35 11.29 7.25 11.14
N GLU A 36 12.55 6.82 11.04
CA GLU A 36 13.09 5.65 11.77
C GLU A 36 12.23 4.36 11.63
N ALA A 37 11.14 4.41 10.87
CA ALA A 37 10.30 3.29 10.51
C ALA A 37 11.21 2.32 9.78
N ALA A 38 11.53 1.21 10.46
CA ALA A 38 12.52 0.24 10.03
C ALA A 38 12.43 0.08 8.51
N VAL A 39 13.53 0.38 7.81
CA VAL A 39 13.61 0.43 6.33
C VAL A 39 13.01 -0.82 5.67
N LEU A 40 12.99 -1.93 6.40
CA LEU A 40 12.38 -3.21 6.03
C LEU A 40 10.85 -3.28 6.20
N LEU A 41 10.27 -2.67 7.23
CA LEU A 41 8.85 -2.83 7.57
C LEU A 41 7.93 -2.04 6.64
N TYR A 42 8.30 -0.82 6.26
CA TYR A 42 7.45 0.04 5.45
C TYR A 42 7.17 -0.55 4.06
N PRO A 43 8.17 -1.03 3.30
CA PRO A 43 7.94 -1.68 2.01
C PRO A 43 7.09 -2.96 2.14
N SER A 44 7.36 -3.78 3.17
CA SER A 44 6.60 -5.01 3.41
C SER A 44 5.13 -4.73 3.74
N LEU A 45 4.84 -3.70 4.54
CA LEU A 45 3.49 -3.26 4.85
C LEU A 45 2.73 -2.83 3.59
N VAL A 46 3.35 -2.00 2.74
CA VAL A 46 2.74 -1.58 1.47
C VAL A 46 2.42 -2.79 0.60
N LEU A 47 3.34 -3.75 0.48
CA LEU A 47 3.11 -4.97 -0.29
C LEU A 47 1.96 -5.82 0.27
N ILE A 48 1.81 -5.91 1.59
CA ILE A 48 0.67 -6.61 2.22
C ILE A 48 -0.66 -5.94 1.85
N PHE A 49 -0.74 -4.61 1.89
CA PHE A 49 -1.96 -3.89 1.49
C PHE A 49 -2.27 -4.06 -0.01
N ILE A 50 -1.24 -4.06 -0.87
CA ILE A 50 -1.43 -4.34 -2.30
C ILE A 50 -1.92 -5.77 -2.52
N ALA A 51 -1.24 -6.76 -1.94
CA ALA A 51 -1.57 -8.17 -2.12
C ALA A 51 -2.97 -8.50 -1.59
N SER A 52 -3.32 -8.01 -0.40
CA SER A 52 -4.65 -8.20 0.18
C SER A 52 -5.74 -7.46 -0.58
N GLY A 53 -5.49 -6.24 -1.05
CA GLY A 53 -6.41 -5.49 -1.89
C GLY A 53 -6.68 -6.18 -3.22
N LEU A 54 -5.64 -6.67 -3.90
CA LEU A 54 -5.76 -7.44 -5.14
C LEU A 54 -6.47 -8.77 -4.93
N ALA A 55 -6.10 -9.54 -3.89
CA ALA A 55 -6.76 -10.79 -3.57
C ALA A 55 -8.27 -10.58 -3.31
N THR A 56 -8.62 -9.52 -2.57
CA THR A 56 -10.02 -9.16 -2.30
C THR A 56 -10.73 -8.73 -3.58
N LEU A 57 -10.07 -7.98 -4.46
CA LEU A 57 -10.63 -7.55 -5.74
C LEU A 57 -10.93 -8.77 -6.63
N ILE A 58 -9.99 -9.70 -6.74
CA ILE A 58 -10.16 -10.94 -7.49
C ILE A 58 -11.30 -11.78 -6.91
N ALA A 59 -11.35 -11.94 -5.59
CA ALA A 59 -12.44 -12.66 -4.91
C ALA A 59 -13.81 -11.98 -5.19
N ALA A 60 -13.86 -10.65 -5.18
CA ALA A 60 -15.06 -9.89 -5.51
C ALA A 60 -15.51 -10.10 -6.96
N ILE A 61 -14.57 -10.14 -7.91
CA ILE A 61 -14.83 -10.38 -9.34
C ILE A 61 -15.28 -11.81 -9.57
N MET A 62 -14.61 -12.79 -8.95
CA MET A 62 -14.91 -14.21 -9.10
C MET A 62 -16.14 -14.66 -8.31
N GLN A 63 -16.74 -13.78 -7.49
CA GLN A 63 -17.85 -14.07 -6.59
C GLN A 63 -17.58 -15.21 -5.59
N ILE A 64 -16.30 -15.46 -5.28
CA ILE A 64 -15.84 -16.45 -4.29
C ILE A 64 -15.67 -15.74 -2.95
#